data_AF-A0AAJ7BFE8-F1
#
_entry.id   AF-A0AAJ7BFE8-F1
#
_cell.length_a   1.000
_cell.length_b   1.000
_cell.length_c   1.000
_cell.angle_alpha   90.00
_cell.angle_beta   90.00
_cell.angle_gamma   90.00
#
_symmetry.space_group_name_H-M   'P 1'
#
loop_
_entity.id
_entity.type
_entity.pdbx_description
1 polymer ?
#
loop_
_entity_poly.entity_id
_entity_poly.type
_entity_poly.pdbx_seq_one_letter_code
_entity_poly.pdbx_strand_id
1 'polypeptide(L)'
;MKTQDVKYLYISLFIKKSLLLMKMIMKLLMKHGFIHFILTYIYLAWSTLCFFYLEKRYPTLFIGGNPFVLIRQALCIIAERNIVTWPQTYVNKCTPKTEEFFLYIILHQMPEHLVGIEKIDDPNFFEMVEYHYHRAVMIMEKSFLKDLQKYHDLSEEGRTRRVKGIIKVMSVCQNTIEVTFPIRRDNGEYEIITGYRAHHNTHRLPCKGGMRFGPDVTRDEVRALASLMTFKCACCNVPFGGAKAGVVIDPKKYSAQELQKITRRFTLELVKKNMIGPAIDVPAPDVNTGPREMSWMADTYSKTLGLNDINSHAVVTGKPINQGGVQGRSEATGRGIYHAVDNFLSEEKWMSHVGLSTGFPNKTFIVQGFGNVGRFAAVYFTKAGAKCIGVIEREVSLYNENGINPEALIKYFNNKKTVKGFDGADEYNGENLMYEKCDIFVPAAAEKLVKGKDAKKIQAKIIAEGANGPCTPEADKIFLEKNVLVIPDLYMSGGGVTVSYFEWIKNISHVSFGRLHFKYERESNYHLLDSVEQSLKDKIDGVKIKPTDAFERRISAATERDIVNSSLDSSMETAAYRIMETANKYDLCLDIRLAAYCYAVEKIFRTYEEAGLAF
;
A
#
# COMPACT_ATOMS: atom_id res chain seq x y z
N MET A 1 10.55 -2.26 61.80
CA MET A 1 11.16 -2.15 60.46
C MET A 1 10.90 -3.45 59.72
N LYS A 2 10.25 -3.40 58.55
CA LYS A 2 9.90 -4.60 57.78
C LYS A 2 11.18 -5.23 57.21
N THR A 3 11.19 -6.55 57.08
CA THR A 3 12.29 -7.38 56.57
C THR A 3 12.83 -7.01 55.18
N GLN A 4 12.14 -6.14 54.42
CA GLN A 4 12.62 -5.58 53.16
C GLN A 4 13.72 -4.53 53.37
N ASP A 5 13.65 -3.69 54.39
CA ASP A 5 14.61 -2.59 54.60
C ASP A 5 16.01 -3.10 54.99
N VAL A 6 16.06 -4.22 55.73
CA VAL A 6 17.30 -4.90 56.10
C VAL A 6 17.95 -5.59 54.88
N LYS A 7 17.14 -6.09 53.92
CA LYS A 7 17.63 -6.71 52.67
C LYS A 7 18.31 -5.69 51.75
N TYR A 8 17.73 -4.49 51.60
CA TYR A 8 18.35 -3.41 50.82
C TYR A 8 19.65 -2.89 51.45
N LEU A 9 19.74 -2.88 52.78
CA LEU A 9 20.95 -2.45 53.50
C LEU A 9 22.13 -3.41 53.28
N TYR A 10 21.89 -4.72 53.27
CA TYR A 10 22.93 -5.73 53.01
C TYR A 10 23.43 -5.71 51.56
N ILE A 11 22.52 -5.56 50.59
CA ILE A 11 22.87 -5.42 49.17
C ILE A 11 23.68 -4.14 48.95
N SER A 12 23.27 -3.03 49.57
CA SER A 12 23.98 -1.76 49.52
C SER A 12 25.40 -1.86 50.13
N LEU A 13 25.55 -2.49 51.31
CA LEU A 13 26.84 -2.70 51.96
C LEU A 13 27.77 -3.62 51.16
N PHE A 14 27.22 -4.67 50.54
CA PHE A 14 27.98 -5.57 49.67
C PHE A 14 28.48 -4.84 48.42
N ILE A 15 27.61 -4.13 47.71
CA ILE A 15 27.97 -3.33 46.53
C ILE A 15 29.02 -2.27 46.89
N LYS A 16 28.89 -1.62 48.05
CA LYS A 16 29.83 -0.59 48.50
C LYS A 16 31.22 -1.16 48.83
N LYS A 17 31.29 -2.33 49.48
CA LYS A 17 32.56 -3.03 49.73
C LYS A 17 33.20 -3.57 48.45
N SER A 18 32.40 -4.11 47.53
CA SER A 18 32.87 -4.60 46.23
C SER A 18 33.41 -3.47 45.36
N LEU A 19 32.76 -2.30 45.34
CA LEU A 19 33.24 -1.10 44.65
C LEU A 19 34.53 -0.53 45.28
N LEU A 20 34.69 -0.64 46.60
CA LEU A 20 35.94 -0.25 47.28
C LEU A 20 37.10 -1.18 46.89
N LEU A 21 36.85 -2.49 46.86
CA LEU A 21 37.82 -3.49 46.43
C LEU A 21 38.20 -3.28 44.95
N MET A 22 37.22 -2.99 44.10
CA MET A 22 37.44 -2.66 42.69
C MET A 22 38.23 -1.35 42.51
N LYS A 23 38.00 -0.33 43.35
CA LYS A 23 38.82 0.91 43.38
C LYS A 23 40.26 0.63 43.81
N MET A 24 40.49 -0.26 44.78
CA MET A 24 41.85 -0.68 45.18
C MET A 24 42.55 -1.44 44.06
N ILE A 25 41.85 -2.39 43.42
CA ILE A 25 42.35 -3.17 42.29
C ILE A 25 42.63 -2.26 41.09
N MET A 26 41.77 -1.28 40.80
CA MET A 26 41.99 -0.27 39.76
C MET A 26 43.22 0.62 40.06
N LYS A 27 43.44 1.02 41.32
CA LYS A 27 44.66 1.76 41.71
C LYS A 27 45.93 0.95 41.52
N LEU A 28 45.88 -0.36 41.74
CA LEU A 28 46.98 -1.29 41.50
C LEU A 28 47.23 -1.53 40.00
N LEU A 29 46.17 -1.62 39.20
CA LEU A 29 46.23 -1.92 37.76
C LEU A 29 46.55 -0.68 36.89
N MET A 30 46.23 0.54 37.34
CA MET A 30 46.60 1.78 36.62
C MET A 30 48.11 2.07 36.60
N LYS A 31 48.94 1.27 37.27
CA LYS A 31 50.41 1.43 37.26
C LYS A 31 51.09 0.81 36.02
N HIS A 32 50.40 -0.01 35.23
CA HIS A 32 50.94 -0.62 34.01
C HIS A 32 49.95 -0.45 32.84
N GLY A 33 50.25 0.50 31.96
CA GLY A 33 49.32 1.08 30.99
C GLY A 33 48.96 0.21 29.79
N PHE A 34 48.12 -0.81 29.98
CA PHE A 34 47.55 -1.57 28.87
C PHE A 34 46.17 -2.17 29.20
N ILE A 35 45.17 -1.35 29.55
CA ILE A 35 43.89 -1.93 30.01
C ILE A 35 42.69 -1.06 29.64
N HIS A 36 42.10 -1.29 28.47
CA HIS A 36 40.74 -0.82 28.16
C HIS A 36 39.83 -1.99 27.82
N PHE A 37 40.29 -2.91 26.95
CA PHE A 37 39.53 -4.10 26.57
C PHE A 37 39.35 -5.09 27.72
N ILE A 38 40.39 -5.30 28.52
CA ILE A 38 40.35 -6.19 29.69
C ILE A 38 39.47 -5.61 30.81
N LEU A 39 39.40 -4.29 30.99
CA LEU A 39 38.54 -3.66 32.01
C LEU A 39 37.06 -3.80 31.69
N THR A 40 36.67 -3.64 30.42
CA THR A 40 35.28 -3.82 29.99
C THR A 40 34.86 -5.29 30.12
N TYR A 41 35.75 -6.23 29.77
CA TYR A 41 35.48 -7.66 29.89
C TYR A 41 35.42 -8.11 31.36
N ILE A 42 36.30 -7.59 32.22
CA ILE A 42 36.25 -7.85 33.67
C ILE A 42 34.97 -7.27 34.27
N TYR A 43 34.52 -6.08 33.86
CA TYR A 43 33.29 -5.47 34.38
C TYR A 43 32.03 -6.24 33.94
N LEU A 44 31.96 -6.69 32.68
CA LEU A 44 30.87 -7.56 32.19
C LEU A 44 30.89 -8.94 32.85
N ALA A 45 32.05 -9.57 32.96
CA ALA A 45 32.20 -10.86 33.63
C ALA A 45 31.83 -10.77 35.11
N TRP A 46 32.23 -9.68 35.79
CA TRP A 46 31.92 -9.46 37.21
C TRP A 46 30.45 -9.15 37.46
N SER A 47 29.81 -8.34 36.60
CA SER A 47 28.37 -8.06 36.70
C SER A 47 27.52 -9.33 36.43
N THR A 48 27.98 -10.19 35.53
CA THR A 48 27.35 -11.49 35.24
C THR A 48 27.57 -12.49 36.38
N LEU A 49 28.77 -12.54 36.99
CA LEU A 49 29.04 -13.35 38.17
C LEU A 49 28.26 -12.90 39.42
N CYS A 50 28.12 -11.60 39.63
CA CYS A 50 27.27 -11.05 40.69
C CYS A 50 25.79 -11.40 40.47
N PHE A 51 25.32 -11.40 39.22
CA PHE A 51 23.98 -11.83 38.86
C PHE A 51 23.74 -13.31 39.21
N PHE A 52 24.59 -14.22 38.74
CA PHE A 52 24.46 -15.65 39.05
C PHE A 52 24.59 -15.97 40.54
N TYR A 53 25.45 -15.24 41.27
CA TYR A 53 25.58 -15.41 42.72
C TYR A 53 24.32 -14.95 43.47
N LEU A 54 23.69 -13.85 43.05
CA LEU A 54 22.46 -13.33 43.65
C LEU A 54 21.23 -14.19 43.30
N GLU A 55 21.15 -14.69 42.06
CA GLU A 55 20.11 -15.62 41.61
C GLU A 55 20.17 -16.93 42.39
N LYS A 56 21.36 -17.51 42.55
CA LYS A 56 21.55 -18.78 43.26
C LYS A 56 21.32 -18.66 44.77
N ARG A 57 21.58 -17.48 45.36
CA ARG A 57 21.46 -17.25 46.81
C ARG A 57 20.08 -16.71 47.22
N TYR A 58 19.35 -16.10 46.31
CA TYR A 58 18.00 -15.55 46.55
C TYR A 58 17.05 -15.78 45.36
N PRO A 59 16.72 -17.03 45.02
CA PRO A 59 15.98 -17.39 43.79
C PRO A 59 14.57 -16.79 43.72
N THR A 60 13.94 -16.47 44.85
CA THR A 60 12.61 -15.86 44.91
C THR A 60 12.57 -14.39 44.50
N LEU A 61 13.72 -13.72 44.35
CA LEU A 61 13.80 -12.34 43.80
C LEU A 61 13.68 -12.28 42.27
N PHE A 62 13.78 -13.42 41.58
CA PHE A 62 13.98 -13.47 40.11
C PHE A 62 12.85 -14.20 39.36
N ILE A 63 11.72 -14.49 40.01
CA ILE A 63 10.59 -15.17 39.36
C ILE A 63 9.84 -14.17 38.46
N GLY A 64 9.97 -14.35 37.13
CA GLY A 64 9.06 -13.78 36.13
C GLY A 64 9.44 -12.42 35.50
N GLY A 65 10.66 -11.91 35.71
CA GLY A 65 11.09 -10.62 35.17
C GLY A 65 12.20 -10.74 34.12
N ASN A 66 12.04 -10.07 32.98
CA ASN A 66 13.09 -9.95 31.96
C ASN A 66 14.37 -9.32 32.58
N PRO A 67 15.55 -9.97 32.51
CA PRO A 67 16.77 -9.54 33.19
C PRO A 67 17.22 -8.12 32.84
N PHE A 68 16.85 -7.61 31.66
CA PHE A 68 17.14 -6.24 31.24
C PHE A 68 16.33 -5.17 32.01
N VAL A 69 15.15 -5.52 32.53
CA VAL A 69 14.29 -4.61 33.30
C VAL A 69 14.85 -4.37 34.71
N LEU A 70 15.48 -5.38 35.31
CA LEU A 70 16.15 -5.25 36.60
C LEU A 70 17.45 -4.44 36.49
N ILE A 71 18.21 -4.61 35.39
CA ILE A 71 19.38 -3.78 35.08
C ILE A 71 18.98 -2.31 34.89
N ARG A 72 17.84 -2.05 34.21
CA ARG A 72 17.25 -0.72 34.07
C ARG A 72 16.91 -0.07 35.42
N GLN A 73 16.27 -0.81 36.33
CA GLN A 73 15.91 -0.28 37.66
C GLN A 73 17.14 -0.01 38.53
N ALA A 74 18.16 -0.88 38.47
CA ALA A 74 19.41 -0.67 39.20
C ALA A 74 20.19 0.55 38.70
N LEU A 75 20.24 0.78 37.38
CA LEU A 75 20.95 1.92 36.79
C LEU A 75 20.22 3.26 37.04
N CYS A 76 18.89 3.29 37.00
CA CYS A 76 18.11 4.50 37.34
C CYS A 76 18.28 4.91 38.81
N ILE A 77 18.31 3.95 39.75
CA ILE A 77 18.50 4.24 41.18
C ILE A 77 19.91 4.79 41.46
N ILE A 78 20.92 4.37 40.70
CA ILE A 78 22.30 4.85 40.83
C ILE A 78 22.44 6.28 40.27
N ALA A 79 21.72 6.60 39.19
CA ALA A 79 21.70 7.93 38.57
C ALA A 79 20.92 8.96 39.42
N GLU A 80 19.75 8.60 39.96
CA GLU A 80 18.92 9.52 40.75
C GLU A 80 19.51 9.88 42.12
N ARG A 81 20.38 9.02 42.69
CA ARG A 81 20.95 9.23 44.02
C ARG A 81 22.35 9.84 44.05
N ASN A 82 22.90 10.25 42.90
CA ASN A 82 24.23 10.88 42.79
C ASN A 82 25.35 10.09 43.50
N ILE A 83 25.31 8.75 43.43
CA ILE A 83 26.24 7.90 44.18
C ILE A 83 27.63 7.84 43.51
N VAL A 84 27.75 8.24 42.23
CA VAL A 84 29.03 8.33 41.50
C VAL A 84 29.07 9.58 40.63
N THR A 85 30.01 10.49 40.90
CA THR A 85 30.37 11.58 39.99
C THR A 85 31.33 11.06 38.92
N TRP A 86 30.88 11.04 37.67
CA TRP A 86 31.74 10.75 36.51
C TRP A 86 32.37 12.05 36.00
N PRO A 87 33.64 12.07 35.58
CA PRO A 87 34.22 13.23 34.93
C PRO A 87 33.47 13.54 33.62
N GLN A 88 33.07 14.80 33.42
CA GLN A 88 32.27 15.27 32.28
C GLN A 88 32.85 14.86 30.90
N THR A 89 34.16 14.62 30.85
CA THR A 89 34.89 14.19 29.65
C THR A 89 34.61 12.75 29.21
N TYR A 90 34.15 11.88 30.11
CA TYR A 90 33.80 10.48 29.81
C TYR A 90 32.38 10.32 29.28
N VAL A 91 31.44 11.14 29.77
CA VAL A 91 30.05 11.19 29.30
C VAL A 91 30.00 11.58 27.82
N ASN A 92 30.79 12.56 27.40
CA ASN A 92 30.79 13.07 26.02
C ASN A 92 31.41 12.11 24.98
N LYS A 93 32.10 11.03 25.39
CA LYS A 93 32.74 10.08 24.46
C LYS A 93 31.97 8.76 24.28
N CYS A 94 31.02 8.44 25.17
CA CYS A 94 30.23 7.21 25.10
C CYS A 94 28.77 7.43 24.65
N THR A 95 28.36 8.65 24.31
CA THR A 95 26.95 8.99 24.08
C THR A 95 26.32 8.44 22.79
N PRO A 96 26.94 8.47 21.58
CA PRO A 96 26.18 8.20 20.36
C PRO A 96 25.73 6.74 20.21
N LYS A 97 26.65 5.79 20.48
CA LYS A 97 26.38 4.36 20.27
C LYS A 97 25.51 3.73 21.36
N THR A 98 25.49 4.32 22.55
CA THR A 98 24.69 3.81 23.67
C THR A 98 23.25 4.34 23.58
N GLU A 99 23.05 5.59 23.16
CA GLU A 99 21.71 6.13 22.87
C GLU A 99 21.03 5.42 21.69
N GLU A 100 21.75 5.13 20.60
CA GLU A 100 21.21 4.32 19.50
C GLU A 100 20.76 2.93 19.96
N PHE A 101 21.53 2.28 20.84
CA PHE A 101 21.21 0.96 21.38
C PHE A 101 20.00 0.99 22.33
N PHE A 102 19.83 2.05 23.13
CA PHE A 102 18.65 2.23 24.00
C PHE A 102 17.39 2.66 23.23
N LEU A 103 17.52 3.49 22.19
CA LEU A 103 16.42 3.83 21.28
C LEU A 103 15.92 2.61 20.49
N TYR A 104 16.83 1.70 20.09
CA TYR A 104 16.47 0.46 19.42
C TYR A 104 15.52 -0.42 20.26
N ILE A 105 15.62 -0.41 21.59
CA ILE A 105 14.76 -1.21 22.47
C ILE A 105 13.38 -0.58 22.70
N ILE A 106 13.24 0.73 22.46
CA ILE A 106 12.00 1.49 22.75
C ILE A 106 11.12 1.65 21.52
N LEU A 107 11.71 1.74 20.33
CA LEU A 107 11.00 1.93 19.07
C LEU A 107 10.28 0.65 18.61
N HIS A 108 9.32 0.83 17.71
CA HIS A 108 8.51 -0.20 17.08
C HIS A 108 9.44 -1.21 16.39
N GLN A 109 9.26 -2.48 16.74
CA GLN A 109 10.00 -3.59 16.18
C GLN A 109 9.11 -4.36 15.21
N MET A 110 9.74 -5.00 14.24
CA MET A 110 9.04 -5.95 13.36
C MET A 110 8.42 -7.06 14.24
N PRO A 111 7.11 -7.36 14.08
CA PRO A 111 6.49 -8.49 14.76
C PRO A 111 7.25 -9.81 14.51
N GLU A 112 7.32 -10.67 15.53
CA GLU A 112 8.13 -11.90 15.48
C GLU A 112 7.77 -12.81 14.30
N HIS A 113 6.48 -12.93 13.96
CA HIS A 113 6.03 -13.75 12.83
C HIS A 113 6.41 -13.20 11.46
N LEU A 114 6.79 -11.91 11.38
CA LEU A 114 7.21 -11.26 10.14
C LEU A 114 8.74 -11.18 9.97
N VAL A 115 9.50 -11.51 11.02
CA VAL A 115 10.97 -11.46 10.97
C VAL A 115 11.48 -12.50 9.97
N GLY A 116 12.20 -12.04 8.94
CA GLY A 116 12.80 -12.92 7.93
C GLY A 116 11.89 -13.25 6.75
N ILE A 117 10.70 -12.65 6.65
CA ILE A 117 9.81 -12.80 5.49
C ILE A 117 10.49 -12.40 4.18
N GLU A 118 11.40 -11.43 4.22
CA GLU A 118 12.20 -11.01 3.06
C GLU A 118 13.20 -12.05 2.55
N LYS A 119 13.25 -13.24 3.18
CA LYS A 119 14.07 -14.39 2.77
C LYS A 119 13.22 -15.58 2.34
N ILE A 120 11.90 -15.46 2.40
CA ILE A 120 10.95 -16.51 2.02
C ILE A 120 10.57 -16.28 0.55
N ASP A 121 10.74 -17.31 -0.28
CA ASP A 121 10.47 -17.24 -1.74
C ASP A 121 8.95 -17.17 -2.06
N ASP A 122 8.10 -17.74 -1.20
CA ASP A 122 6.64 -17.73 -1.36
C ASP A 122 5.91 -17.45 -0.04
N PRO A 123 6.02 -16.22 0.50
CA PRO A 123 5.40 -15.87 1.76
C PRO A 123 3.88 -15.82 1.63
N ASN A 124 3.19 -15.85 2.77
CA ASN A 124 1.75 -15.59 2.78
C ASN A 124 1.50 -14.14 2.32
N PHE A 125 0.52 -13.94 1.44
CA PHE A 125 0.20 -12.62 0.91
C PHE A 125 -0.21 -11.62 2.01
N PHE A 126 -0.89 -12.10 3.06
CA PHE A 126 -1.23 -11.28 4.22
C PHE A 126 0.01 -10.74 4.91
N GLU A 127 0.95 -11.64 5.19
CA GLU A 127 2.17 -11.30 5.91
C GLU A 127 3.06 -10.36 5.08
N MET A 128 3.02 -10.44 3.74
CA MET A 128 3.68 -9.44 2.87
C MET A 128 3.13 -8.04 3.08
N VAL A 129 1.81 -7.87 3.06
CA VAL A 129 1.17 -6.56 3.25
C VAL A 129 1.46 -6.02 4.66
N GLU A 130 1.38 -6.89 5.67
CA GLU A 130 1.69 -6.55 7.07
C GLU A 130 3.17 -6.15 7.24
N TYR A 131 4.08 -6.87 6.58
CA TYR A 131 5.51 -6.58 6.56
C TYR A 131 5.80 -5.17 6.02
N HIS A 132 5.24 -4.81 4.87
CA HIS A 132 5.44 -3.47 4.31
C HIS A 132 4.87 -2.35 5.21
N TYR A 133 3.71 -2.59 5.83
CA TYR A 133 3.14 -1.69 6.82
C TYR A 133 4.09 -1.48 8.01
N HIS A 134 4.59 -2.55 8.62
CA HIS A 134 5.49 -2.44 9.77
C HIS A 134 6.83 -1.81 9.41
N ARG A 135 7.38 -2.08 8.22
CA ARG A 135 8.57 -1.37 7.72
C ARG A 135 8.37 0.14 7.70
N ALA A 136 7.21 0.62 7.22
CA ALA A 136 6.91 2.05 7.20
C ALA A 136 6.82 2.62 8.62
N VAL A 137 6.13 1.92 9.53
CA VAL A 137 6.02 2.34 10.93
C VAL A 137 7.38 2.47 11.62
N MET A 138 8.30 1.52 11.39
CA MET A 138 9.65 1.56 11.97
C MET A 138 10.42 2.84 11.62
N ILE A 139 10.20 3.38 10.41
CA ILE A 139 10.82 4.63 9.97
C ILE A 139 10.09 5.84 10.54
N MET A 140 8.76 5.78 10.56
CA MET A 140 7.91 6.93 10.84
C MET A 140 7.69 7.20 12.33
N GLU A 141 7.86 6.22 13.21
CA GLU A 141 7.53 6.37 14.63
C GLU A 141 8.23 7.57 15.27
N LYS A 142 9.50 7.83 14.91
CA LYS A 142 10.24 9.02 15.36
C LYS A 142 9.56 10.32 14.92
N SER A 143 9.07 10.37 13.67
CA SER A 143 8.33 11.53 13.16
C SER A 143 7.02 11.72 13.93
N PHE A 144 6.29 10.64 14.20
CA PHE A 144 5.05 10.70 14.98
C PHE A 144 5.29 11.21 16.40
N LEU A 145 6.33 10.72 17.08
CA LEU A 145 6.70 11.19 18.40
C LEU A 145 7.04 12.69 18.41
N LYS A 146 7.75 13.17 17.38
CA LYS A 146 8.06 14.58 17.19
C LYS A 146 6.80 15.41 16.97
N ASP A 147 5.87 14.95 16.15
CA ASP A 147 4.60 15.64 15.88
C ASP A 147 3.75 15.79 17.14
N LEU A 148 3.79 14.81 18.05
CA LEU A 148 3.08 14.85 19.32
C LEU A 148 3.74 15.77 20.38
N GLN A 149 4.94 16.32 20.12
CA GLN A 149 5.58 17.30 21.04
C GLN A 149 4.77 18.60 21.16
N LYS A 150 3.88 18.89 20.20
CA LYS A 150 2.92 20.01 20.25
C LYS A 150 1.97 19.93 21.46
N TYR A 151 1.75 18.75 22.03
CA TYR A 151 0.94 18.57 23.23
C TYR A 151 1.81 18.69 24.48
N HIS A 152 1.88 19.90 25.03
CA HIS A 152 2.70 20.20 26.22
C HIS A 152 2.22 19.47 27.47
N ASP A 153 0.92 19.16 27.58
CA ASP A 153 0.32 18.47 28.73
C ASP A 153 0.57 16.96 28.75
N LEU A 154 0.99 16.37 27.62
CA LEU A 154 1.32 14.94 27.54
C LEU A 154 2.77 14.71 27.95
N SER A 155 2.99 13.85 28.95
CA SER A 155 4.33 13.37 29.28
C SER A 155 4.95 12.61 28.08
N GLU A 156 6.27 12.52 28.03
CA GLU A 156 6.99 11.76 26.99
C GLU A 156 6.51 10.31 26.89
N GLU A 157 6.28 9.68 28.04
CA GLU A 157 5.71 8.33 28.10
C GLU A 157 4.27 8.30 27.57
N GLY A 158 3.45 9.31 27.89
CA GLY A 158 2.10 9.46 27.37
C GLY A 158 2.06 9.59 25.83
N ARG A 159 2.96 10.40 25.26
CA ARG A 159 3.13 10.51 23.80
C ARG A 159 3.48 9.17 23.18
N THR A 160 4.46 8.46 23.76
CA THR A 160 4.87 7.14 23.28
C THR A 160 3.74 6.13 23.30
N ARG A 161 2.97 6.07 24.40
CA ARG A 161 1.81 5.19 24.51
C ARG A 161 0.73 5.54 23.49
N ARG A 162 0.49 6.83 23.24
CA ARG A 162 -0.48 7.29 22.22
C ARG A 162 -0.07 6.89 20.81
N VAL A 163 1.19 7.14 20.42
CA VAL A 163 1.72 6.73 19.10
C VAL A 163 1.56 5.22 18.90
N LYS A 164 2.01 4.41 19.87
CA LYS A 164 1.88 2.94 19.82
C LYS A 164 0.42 2.48 19.77
N GLY A 165 -0.47 3.16 20.49
CA GLY A 165 -1.91 2.91 20.44
C GLY A 165 -2.49 3.11 19.05
N ILE A 166 -2.19 4.24 18.40
CA ILE A 166 -2.66 4.54 17.03
C ILE A 166 -2.10 3.53 16.03
N ILE A 167 -0.79 3.22 16.10
CA ILE A 167 -0.16 2.19 15.25
C ILE A 167 -0.90 0.87 15.38
N LYS A 168 -1.20 0.42 16.61
CA LYS A 168 -1.91 -0.84 16.84
C LYS A 168 -3.34 -0.83 16.29
N VAL A 169 -4.04 0.31 16.33
CA VAL A 169 -5.37 0.43 15.73
C VAL A 169 -5.30 0.34 14.21
N MET A 170 -4.26 0.90 13.60
CA MET A 170 -4.07 0.85 12.14
C MET A 170 -3.63 -0.51 11.61
N SER A 171 -3.07 -1.38 12.46
CA SER A 171 -2.55 -2.69 12.05
C SER A 171 -3.62 -3.79 12.02
N VAL A 172 -4.79 -3.56 12.62
CA VAL A 172 -5.82 -4.59 12.80
C VAL A 172 -7.08 -4.28 11.99
N CYS A 173 -7.66 -5.34 11.43
CA CYS A 173 -8.97 -5.26 10.79
C CYS A 173 -10.07 -5.07 11.84
N GLN A 174 -10.83 -3.98 11.75
CA GLN A 174 -11.85 -3.62 12.75
C GLN A 174 -13.07 -4.54 12.75
N ASN A 175 -13.58 -4.91 11.58
CA ASN A 175 -14.75 -5.79 11.47
C ASN A 175 -14.48 -6.87 10.43
N THR A 176 -14.87 -8.11 10.73
CA THR A 176 -14.86 -9.21 9.76
C THR A 176 -16.05 -10.09 10.04
N ILE A 177 -16.89 -10.29 9.03
CA ILE A 177 -18.05 -11.17 9.12
C ILE A 177 -17.85 -12.37 8.20
N GLU A 178 -18.34 -13.51 8.67
CA GLU A 178 -18.56 -14.73 7.91
C GLU A 178 -20.07 -14.96 7.84
N VAL A 179 -20.56 -15.25 6.65
CA VAL A 179 -21.96 -15.59 6.42
C VAL A 179 -22.05 -16.89 5.65
N THR A 180 -22.95 -17.76 6.09
CA THR A 180 -23.32 -18.97 5.37
C THR A 180 -24.78 -18.87 4.98
N PHE A 181 -25.10 -19.25 3.74
CA PHE A 181 -26.47 -19.19 3.25
C PHE A 181 -26.75 -20.32 2.26
N PRO A 182 -27.96 -20.92 2.31
CA PRO A 182 -28.35 -21.94 1.36
C PRO A 182 -28.76 -21.31 0.02
N ILE A 183 -28.45 -22.02 -1.07
CA ILE A 183 -29.06 -21.83 -2.38
C ILE A 183 -29.69 -23.14 -2.85
N ARG A 184 -30.73 -23.03 -3.67
CA ARG A 184 -31.22 -24.17 -4.47
C ARG A 184 -30.60 -24.08 -5.86
N ARG A 185 -29.77 -25.08 -6.18
CA ARG A 185 -29.13 -25.27 -7.47
C ARG A 185 -30.15 -25.53 -8.58
N ASP A 186 -29.74 -25.37 -9.82
CA ASP A 186 -30.63 -25.57 -10.97
C ASP A 186 -31.02 -27.04 -11.16
N ASN A 187 -30.19 -27.99 -10.68
CA ASN A 187 -30.51 -29.42 -10.60
C ASN A 187 -31.48 -29.76 -9.46
N GLY A 188 -31.88 -28.79 -8.64
CA GLY A 188 -32.79 -28.96 -7.52
C GLY A 188 -32.14 -29.26 -6.17
N GLU A 189 -30.84 -29.57 -6.13
CA GLU A 189 -30.08 -29.80 -4.89
C GLU A 189 -29.89 -28.50 -4.09
N TYR A 190 -29.69 -28.65 -2.78
CA TYR A 190 -29.39 -27.52 -1.90
C TYR A 190 -27.92 -27.51 -1.55
N GLU A 191 -27.31 -26.33 -1.62
CA GLU A 191 -25.89 -26.12 -1.32
C GLU A 191 -25.74 -24.95 -0.34
N ILE A 192 -24.86 -25.10 0.65
CA ILE A 192 -24.51 -24.02 1.57
C ILE A 192 -23.29 -23.30 1.04
N ILE A 193 -23.43 -22.00 0.79
CA ILE A 193 -22.36 -21.13 0.33
C ILE A 193 -21.81 -20.33 1.50
N THR A 194 -20.48 -20.22 1.57
CA THR A 194 -19.77 -19.40 2.55
C THR A 194 -19.26 -18.12 1.90
N GLY A 195 -19.39 -16.99 2.59
CA GLY A 195 -18.84 -15.71 2.16
C GLY A 195 -18.32 -14.89 3.33
N TYR A 196 -17.36 -14.00 3.03
CA TYR A 196 -16.69 -13.13 3.99
C TYR A 196 -16.77 -11.68 3.53
N ARG A 197 -16.84 -10.74 4.49
CA ARG A 197 -16.59 -9.31 4.28
C ARG A 197 -15.80 -8.76 5.44
N ALA A 198 -14.71 -8.06 5.15
CA ALA A 198 -13.86 -7.41 6.13
C ALA A 198 -13.84 -5.89 5.92
N HIS A 199 -13.97 -5.11 6.99
CA HIS A 199 -13.64 -3.68 7.03
C HIS A 199 -12.35 -3.53 7.83
N HIS A 200 -11.26 -3.15 7.16
CA HIS A 200 -9.99 -2.96 7.81
C HIS A 200 -10.01 -1.75 8.72
N ASN A 201 -10.39 -0.59 8.17
CA ASN A 201 -10.30 0.66 8.88
C ASN A 201 -11.36 1.66 8.41
N THR A 202 -12.12 2.24 9.36
CA THR A 202 -13.22 3.18 9.15
C THR A 202 -12.86 4.63 9.46
N HIS A 203 -11.58 5.01 9.51
CA HIS A 203 -11.15 6.42 9.66
C HIS A 203 -11.77 7.34 8.59
N ARG A 204 -12.18 6.76 7.47
CA ARG A 204 -13.05 7.36 6.46
C ARG A 204 -14.20 6.41 6.17
N LEU A 205 -15.38 6.96 5.97
CA LEU A 205 -16.55 6.25 5.46
C LEU A 205 -16.99 6.87 4.12
N PRO A 206 -17.52 6.06 3.20
CA PRO A 206 -17.70 4.61 3.32
C PRO A 206 -16.38 3.82 3.23
N CYS A 207 -16.42 2.57 3.65
CA CYS A 207 -15.39 1.59 3.29
C CYS A 207 -15.50 1.22 1.79
N LYS A 208 -14.39 0.76 1.20
CA LYS A 208 -14.31 0.42 -0.22
C LYS A 208 -13.49 -0.83 -0.45
N GLY A 209 -14.03 -1.75 -1.24
CA GLY A 209 -13.35 -2.99 -1.55
C GLY A 209 -14.07 -3.91 -2.52
N GLY A 210 -13.31 -4.61 -3.36
CA GLY A 210 -13.85 -5.58 -4.31
C GLY A 210 -14.59 -6.77 -3.68
N MET A 211 -15.29 -7.54 -4.49
CA MET A 211 -15.84 -8.86 -4.16
C MET A 211 -15.25 -9.91 -5.09
N ARG A 212 -14.58 -10.91 -4.53
CA ARG A 212 -13.96 -12.03 -5.26
C ARG A 212 -14.82 -13.28 -5.21
N PHE A 213 -14.86 -14.03 -6.31
CA PHE A 213 -15.30 -15.44 -6.30
C PHE A 213 -14.08 -16.34 -6.49
N GLY A 214 -13.83 -17.22 -5.53
CA GLY A 214 -12.72 -18.17 -5.62
C GLY A 214 -12.90 -19.34 -4.66
N PRO A 215 -12.54 -20.57 -5.04
CA PRO A 215 -12.63 -21.74 -4.16
C PRO A 215 -11.62 -21.71 -3.00
N ASP A 216 -10.58 -20.89 -3.15
CA ASP A 216 -9.45 -20.68 -2.24
C ASP A 216 -9.62 -19.45 -1.32
N VAL A 217 -10.75 -18.76 -1.43
CA VAL A 217 -11.07 -17.60 -0.59
C VAL A 217 -11.06 -18.02 0.88
N THR A 218 -10.31 -17.29 1.70
CA THR A 218 -10.29 -17.47 3.16
C THR A 218 -10.55 -16.14 3.88
N ARG A 219 -10.95 -16.24 5.15
CA ARG A 219 -11.11 -15.06 6.02
C ARG A 219 -9.85 -14.20 6.08
N ASP A 220 -8.69 -14.82 6.20
CA ASP A 220 -7.43 -14.09 6.41
C ASP A 220 -6.96 -13.41 5.12
N GLU A 221 -7.14 -14.04 3.95
CA GLU A 221 -6.96 -13.40 2.66
C GLU A 221 -7.85 -12.15 2.50
N VAL A 222 -9.13 -12.25 2.88
CA VAL A 222 -10.08 -11.13 2.79
C VAL A 222 -9.67 -9.99 3.73
N ARG A 223 -9.15 -10.29 4.93
CA ARG A 223 -8.60 -9.28 5.86
C ARG A 223 -7.35 -8.59 5.30
N ALA A 224 -6.45 -9.36 4.67
CA ALA A 224 -5.25 -8.84 4.02
C ALA A 224 -5.59 -7.85 2.90
N LEU A 225 -6.50 -8.25 2.03
CA LEU A 225 -6.89 -7.44 0.91
C LEU A 225 -7.69 -6.20 1.36
N ALA A 226 -8.42 -6.28 2.48
CA ALA A 226 -9.05 -5.12 3.08
C ALA A 226 -8.04 -4.11 3.63
N SER A 227 -6.94 -4.56 4.26
CA SER A 227 -5.89 -3.67 4.74
C SER A 227 -5.14 -2.99 3.59
N LEU A 228 -4.81 -3.75 2.54
CA LEU A 228 -4.25 -3.19 1.31
C LEU A 228 -5.15 -2.09 0.73
N MET A 229 -6.48 -2.27 0.74
CA MET A 229 -7.41 -1.24 0.27
C MET A 229 -7.38 0.03 1.11
N THR A 230 -7.20 -0.05 2.44
CA THR A 230 -7.04 1.14 3.29
C THR A 230 -5.81 1.94 2.87
N PHE A 231 -4.65 1.28 2.77
CA PHE A 231 -3.40 1.96 2.43
C PHE A 231 -3.43 2.50 1.00
N LYS A 232 -4.05 1.77 0.07
CA LYS A 232 -4.22 2.19 -1.33
C LYS A 232 -5.09 3.43 -1.45
N CYS A 233 -6.26 3.45 -0.79
CA CYS A 233 -7.12 4.63 -0.76
C CYS A 233 -6.38 5.84 -0.18
N ALA A 234 -5.65 5.65 0.94
CA ALA A 234 -4.86 6.72 1.53
C ALA A 234 -3.75 7.22 0.58
N CYS A 235 -3.02 6.31 -0.06
CA CYS A 235 -1.95 6.63 -1.02
C CYS A 235 -2.49 7.43 -2.23
N CYS A 236 -3.65 7.06 -2.76
CA CYS A 236 -4.24 7.69 -3.95
C CYS A 236 -5.18 8.85 -3.63
N ASN A 237 -5.16 9.40 -2.41
CA ASN A 237 -6.03 10.50 -1.98
C ASN A 237 -7.54 10.22 -2.14
N VAL A 238 -7.95 8.96 -2.03
CA VAL A 238 -9.35 8.56 -2.08
C VAL A 238 -9.91 8.47 -0.65
N PRO A 239 -11.02 9.16 -0.33
CA PRO A 239 -11.52 9.30 1.05
C PRO A 239 -12.36 8.09 1.48
N PHE A 240 -11.80 6.88 1.39
CA PHE A 240 -12.46 5.64 1.79
C PHE A 240 -11.65 4.84 2.81
N GLY A 241 -12.36 4.19 3.71
CA GLY A 241 -11.85 3.07 4.48
C GLY A 241 -11.59 1.85 3.59
N GLY A 242 -10.81 0.90 4.07
CA GLY A 242 -10.49 -0.31 3.30
C GLY A 242 -11.44 -1.45 3.63
N ALA A 243 -11.95 -2.13 2.61
CA ALA A 243 -12.72 -3.35 2.77
C ALA A 243 -12.35 -4.40 1.72
N LYS A 244 -12.84 -5.63 1.88
CA LYS A 244 -12.85 -6.66 0.84
C LYS A 244 -13.92 -7.70 1.13
N ALA A 245 -14.51 -8.30 0.09
CA ALA A 245 -15.36 -9.48 0.17
C ALA A 245 -14.76 -10.66 -0.61
N GLY A 246 -15.09 -11.87 -0.18
CA GLY A 246 -14.87 -13.09 -0.93
C GLY A 246 -16.02 -14.07 -0.73
N VAL A 247 -16.40 -14.80 -1.79
CA VAL A 247 -17.36 -15.91 -1.72
C VAL A 247 -16.66 -17.18 -2.17
N VAL A 248 -16.77 -18.23 -1.37
CA VAL A 248 -16.03 -19.50 -1.51
C VAL A 248 -16.72 -20.38 -2.55
N ILE A 249 -16.52 -20.07 -3.84
CA ILE A 249 -17.08 -20.81 -4.97
C ILE A 249 -16.12 -20.82 -6.16
N ASP A 250 -16.15 -21.89 -6.96
CA ASP A 250 -15.62 -21.87 -8.33
C ASP A 250 -16.74 -21.46 -9.29
N PRO A 251 -16.75 -20.22 -9.82
CA PRO A 251 -17.86 -19.72 -10.62
C PRO A 251 -18.06 -20.46 -11.94
N LYS A 252 -17.08 -21.26 -12.40
CA LYS A 252 -17.22 -22.09 -13.60
C LYS A 252 -18.16 -23.28 -13.38
N LYS A 253 -18.41 -23.66 -12.13
CA LYS A 253 -19.30 -24.77 -11.74
C LYS A 253 -20.75 -24.35 -11.56
N TYR A 254 -21.09 -23.09 -11.81
CA TYR A 254 -22.42 -22.54 -11.60
C TYR A 254 -22.96 -21.92 -12.89
N SER A 255 -24.27 -22.05 -13.10
CA SER A 255 -24.96 -21.33 -14.16
C SER A 255 -24.99 -19.82 -13.88
N ALA A 256 -25.28 -19.01 -14.91
CA ALA A 256 -25.49 -17.58 -14.71
C ALA A 256 -26.68 -17.28 -13.75
N GLN A 257 -27.68 -18.15 -13.70
CA GLN A 257 -28.83 -18.00 -12.81
C GLN A 257 -28.46 -18.35 -11.36
N GLU A 258 -27.66 -19.40 -11.16
CA GLU A 258 -27.11 -19.74 -9.83
C GLU A 258 -26.20 -18.64 -9.31
N LEU A 259 -25.29 -18.10 -10.13
CA LEU A 259 -24.44 -16.97 -9.75
C LEU A 259 -25.28 -15.74 -9.37
N GLN A 260 -26.36 -15.46 -10.10
CA GLN A 260 -27.29 -14.39 -9.73
C GLN A 260 -27.92 -14.64 -8.35
N LYS A 261 -28.45 -15.84 -8.10
CA LYS A 261 -29.04 -16.20 -6.79
C LYS A 261 -28.02 -16.02 -5.67
N ILE A 262 -26.77 -16.48 -5.88
CA ILE A 262 -25.67 -16.35 -4.92
C ILE A 262 -25.36 -14.88 -4.64
N THR A 263 -25.11 -14.07 -5.67
CA THR A 263 -24.78 -12.65 -5.51
C THR A 263 -25.88 -11.91 -4.77
N ARG A 264 -27.14 -12.08 -5.18
CA ARG A 264 -28.28 -11.41 -4.54
C ARG A 264 -28.45 -11.85 -3.09
N ARG A 265 -28.33 -13.15 -2.80
CA ARG A 265 -28.46 -13.65 -1.43
C ARG A 265 -27.33 -13.15 -0.54
N PHE A 266 -26.10 -13.16 -1.04
CA PHE A 266 -24.94 -12.62 -0.32
C PHE A 266 -25.12 -11.13 -0.03
N THR A 267 -25.57 -10.33 -1.01
CA THR A 267 -25.92 -8.91 -0.78
C THR A 267 -26.89 -8.76 0.38
N LEU A 268 -27.98 -9.52 0.41
CA LEU A 268 -28.95 -9.43 1.52
C LEU A 268 -28.34 -9.78 2.87
N GLU A 269 -27.49 -10.80 2.96
CA GLU A 269 -26.80 -11.12 4.21
C GLU A 269 -25.87 -9.99 4.68
N LEU A 270 -25.15 -9.34 3.75
CA LEU A 270 -24.31 -8.19 4.08
C LEU A 270 -25.15 -6.98 4.55
N VAL A 271 -26.27 -6.68 3.88
CA VAL A 271 -27.10 -5.51 4.23
C VAL A 271 -27.69 -5.68 5.63
N LYS A 272 -28.20 -6.87 5.97
CA LYS A 272 -28.75 -7.18 7.30
C LYS A 272 -27.74 -6.98 8.44
N LYS A 273 -26.44 -6.99 8.13
CA LYS A 273 -25.33 -6.85 9.07
C LYS A 273 -24.66 -5.47 9.00
N ASN A 274 -25.20 -4.51 8.25
CA ASN A 274 -24.58 -3.21 8.00
C ASN A 274 -23.15 -3.32 7.44
N MET A 275 -22.91 -4.29 6.57
CA MET A 275 -21.62 -4.50 5.89
C MET A 275 -21.64 -4.09 4.41
N ILE A 276 -22.68 -3.35 4.02
CA ILE A 276 -22.84 -2.74 2.70
C ILE A 276 -23.88 -1.62 2.82
N GLY A 277 -23.64 -0.49 2.15
CA GLY A 277 -24.51 0.67 2.12
C GLY A 277 -23.78 1.89 1.55
N PRO A 278 -24.44 2.83 0.86
CA PRO A 278 -23.79 3.96 0.18
C PRO A 278 -22.85 4.79 1.06
N ALA A 279 -23.17 4.91 2.36
CA ALA A 279 -22.39 5.64 3.36
C ALA A 279 -21.61 4.74 4.35
N ILE A 280 -21.71 3.41 4.21
CA ILE A 280 -21.12 2.44 5.15
C ILE A 280 -19.98 1.69 4.47
N ASP A 281 -20.29 0.95 3.41
CA ASP A 281 -19.35 0.17 2.63
C ASP A 281 -19.87 -0.02 1.20
N VAL A 282 -19.01 0.26 0.23
CA VAL A 282 -19.32 0.25 -1.20
C VAL A 282 -18.47 -0.82 -1.90
N PRO A 283 -19.03 -2.00 -2.26
CA PRO A 283 -18.30 -3.02 -2.99
C PRO A 283 -17.90 -2.62 -4.42
N ALA A 284 -17.08 -3.43 -5.06
CA ALA A 284 -16.65 -3.31 -6.46
C ALA A 284 -16.35 -4.70 -7.06
N PRO A 285 -16.09 -4.79 -8.38
CA PRO A 285 -15.54 -6.01 -8.98
C PRO A 285 -14.16 -6.37 -8.42
N ASP A 286 -13.86 -7.67 -8.44
CA ASP A 286 -12.55 -8.28 -8.21
C ASP A 286 -12.42 -9.53 -9.12
N VAL A 287 -11.48 -10.42 -8.83
CA VAL A 287 -11.30 -11.69 -9.55
C VAL A 287 -12.63 -12.46 -9.63
N ASN A 288 -12.97 -12.83 -10.87
CA ASN A 288 -14.20 -13.54 -11.27
C ASN A 288 -15.53 -12.82 -11.00
N THR A 289 -15.52 -11.52 -10.76
CA THR A 289 -16.74 -10.69 -10.72
C THR A 289 -16.60 -9.48 -11.63
N GLY A 290 -17.72 -8.94 -12.12
CA GLY A 290 -17.71 -7.82 -13.06
C GLY A 290 -18.98 -6.98 -13.00
N PRO A 291 -19.25 -6.17 -14.03
CA PRO A 291 -20.43 -5.31 -14.07
C PRO A 291 -21.76 -6.07 -13.89
N ARG A 292 -21.80 -7.35 -14.28
CA ARG A 292 -22.97 -8.21 -14.10
C ARG A 292 -23.29 -8.43 -12.61
N GLU A 293 -22.33 -8.83 -11.81
CA GLU A 293 -22.52 -9.04 -10.37
C GLU A 293 -22.83 -7.72 -9.67
N MET A 294 -22.14 -6.64 -10.03
CA MET A 294 -22.38 -5.31 -9.45
C MET A 294 -23.80 -4.81 -9.75
N SER A 295 -24.31 -5.09 -10.95
CA SER A 295 -25.70 -4.83 -11.33
C SER A 295 -26.68 -5.56 -10.40
N TRP A 296 -26.45 -6.85 -10.14
CA TRP A 296 -27.31 -7.64 -9.26
C TRP A 296 -27.26 -7.16 -7.81
N MET A 297 -26.10 -6.74 -7.32
CA MET A 297 -25.96 -6.15 -5.98
C MET A 297 -26.74 -4.85 -5.87
N ALA A 298 -26.56 -3.92 -6.82
CA ALA A 298 -27.24 -2.63 -6.85
C ALA A 298 -28.76 -2.79 -6.87
N ASP A 299 -29.26 -3.64 -7.78
CA ASP A 299 -30.69 -3.92 -7.95
C ASP A 299 -31.31 -4.59 -6.71
N THR A 300 -30.56 -5.48 -6.05
CA THR A 300 -31.05 -6.14 -4.82
C THR A 300 -31.15 -5.16 -3.67
N TYR A 301 -30.15 -4.29 -3.49
CA TYR A 301 -30.18 -3.27 -2.44
C TYR A 301 -31.33 -2.28 -2.67
N SER A 302 -31.41 -1.69 -3.87
CA SER A 302 -32.38 -0.62 -4.16
C SER A 302 -33.84 -1.10 -4.13
N LYS A 303 -34.10 -2.38 -4.42
CA LYS A 303 -35.46 -2.96 -4.37
C LYS A 303 -35.83 -3.58 -3.02
N THR A 304 -34.94 -3.55 -2.03
CA THR A 304 -35.20 -4.12 -0.71
C THR A 304 -34.96 -3.10 0.40
N LEU A 305 -33.89 -3.27 1.19
CA LEU A 305 -33.60 -2.45 2.36
C LEU A 305 -33.14 -1.02 2.00
N GLY A 306 -32.70 -0.80 0.75
CA GLY A 306 -32.34 0.50 0.21
C GLY A 306 -33.47 1.24 -0.50
N LEU A 307 -34.73 0.78 -0.42
CA LEU A 307 -35.86 1.36 -1.19
C LEU A 307 -36.05 2.86 -0.95
N ASN A 308 -35.88 3.31 0.29
CA ASN A 308 -36.06 4.71 0.67
C ASN A 308 -34.74 5.51 0.66
N ASP A 309 -33.63 4.88 0.27
CA ASP A 309 -32.32 5.51 0.19
C ASP A 309 -32.18 6.16 -1.20
N ILE A 310 -32.21 7.49 -1.23
CA ILE A 310 -32.01 8.26 -2.47
C ILE A 310 -30.68 7.90 -3.16
N ASN A 311 -29.66 7.53 -2.38
CA ASN A 311 -28.35 7.16 -2.86
C ASN A 311 -28.20 5.65 -3.07
N SER A 312 -29.29 4.89 -3.15
CA SER A 312 -29.27 3.42 -3.19
C SER A 312 -28.40 2.84 -4.30
N HIS A 313 -28.31 3.49 -5.47
CA HIS A 313 -27.46 3.05 -6.57
C HIS A 313 -25.95 3.30 -6.35
N ALA A 314 -25.58 4.13 -5.38
CA ALA A 314 -24.20 4.34 -4.94
C ALA A 314 -23.69 3.24 -4.00
N VAL A 315 -24.52 2.23 -3.68
CA VAL A 315 -24.16 1.09 -2.81
C VAL A 315 -23.00 0.25 -3.33
N VAL A 316 -22.75 0.27 -4.63
CA VAL A 316 -21.71 -0.54 -5.30
C VAL A 316 -21.17 0.22 -6.51
N THR A 317 -19.90 0.04 -6.85
CA THR A 317 -19.28 0.64 -8.05
C THR A 317 -18.86 -0.43 -9.05
N GLY A 318 -18.39 -0.03 -10.24
CA GLY A 318 -18.12 -0.94 -11.35
C GLY A 318 -19.38 -1.42 -12.05
N LYS A 319 -20.48 -0.66 -11.96
CA LYS A 319 -21.77 -0.99 -12.57
C LYS A 319 -21.72 -0.81 -14.10
N PRO A 320 -22.63 -1.44 -14.85
CA PRO A 320 -22.89 -1.08 -16.24
C PRO A 320 -23.26 0.40 -16.37
N ILE A 321 -22.89 1.04 -17.48
CA ILE A 321 -23.14 2.48 -17.71
C ILE A 321 -24.64 2.82 -17.58
N ASN A 322 -25.50 1.97 -18.14
CA ASN A 322 -26.96 2.14 -18.06
C ASN A 322 -27.56 1.90 -16.66
N GLN A 323 -26.77 1.53 -15.66
CA GLN A 323 -27.17 1.38 -14.26
C GLN A 323 -26.41 2.32 -13.33
N GLY A 324 -25.97 3.47 -13.84
CA GLY A 324 -25.23 4.47 -13.07
C GLY A 324 -23.72 4.23 -13.00
N GLY A 325 -23.18 3.30 -13.81
CA GLY A 325 -21.73 3.18 -14.00
C GLY A 325 -21.10 4.44 -14.59
N VAL A 326 -19.79 4.59 -14.42
CA VAL A 326 -19.01 5.72 -14.96
C VAL A 326 -18.25 5.31 -16.22
N GLN A 327 -18.18 6.22 -17.19
CA GLN A 327 -17.38 5.98 -18.40
C GLN A 327 -15.89 5.86 -18.07
N GLY A 328 -15.16 5.06 -18.84
CA GLY A 328 -13.71 4.86 -18.61
C GLY A 328 -13.36 3.89 -17.47
N ARG A 329 -14.33 3.36 -16.71
CA ARG A 329 -14.04 2.47 -15.57
C ARG A 329 -13.26 1.19 -15.93
N SER A 330 -13.55 0.58 -17.09
CA SER A 330 -12.90 -0.67 -17.53
C SER A 330 -11.43 -0.48 -17.92
N GLU A 331 -11.09 0.69 -18.44
CA GLU A 331 -9.73 1.07 -18.87
C GLU A 331 -8.96 1.82 -17.79
N ALA A 332 -9.64 2.27 -16.73
CA ALA A 332 -9.09 3.10 -15.65
C ALA A 332 -7.82 2.54 -15.02
N THR A 333 -7.76 1.23 -14.74
CA THR A 333 -6.58 0.62 -14.12
C THR A 333 -5.37 0.65 -15.06
N GLY A 334 -5.55 0.27 -16.34
CA GLY A 334 -4.45 0.32 -17.32
C GLY A 334 -4.02 1.75 -17.65
N ARG A 335 -4.96 2.70 -17.67
CA ARG A 335 -4.67 4.14 -17.80
C ARG A 335 -3.92 4.67 -16.57
N GLY A 336 -4.33 4.28 -15.37
CA GLY A 336 -3.65 4.65 -14.12
C GLY A 336 -2.21 4.15 -14.08
N ILE A 337 -1.95 2.94 -14.57
CA ILE A 337 -0.59 2.39 -14.75
C ILE A 337 0.24 3.23 -15.72
N TYR A 338 -0.35 3.64 -16.84
CA TYR A 338 0.32 4.57 -17.77
C TYR A 338 0.74 5.85 -17.07
N HIS A 339 -0.19 6.56 -16.43
CA HIS A 339 0.14 7.82 -15.75
C HIS A 339 1.15 7.61 -14.63
N ALA A 340 1.03 6.52 -13.86
CA ALA A 340 1.97 6.19 -12.80
C ALA A 340 3.40 5.99 -13.34
N VAL A 341 3.57 5.26 -14.45
CA VAL A 341 4.89 5.12 -15.09
C VAL A 341 5.36 6.44 -15.69
N ASP A 342 4.49 7.17 -16.37
CA ASP A 342 4.79 8.47 -17.01
C ASP A 342 5.33 9.50 -16.02
N ASN A 343 4.72 9.59 -14.84
CA ASN A 343 5.15 10.49 -13.78
C ASN A 343 6.58 10.20 -13.32
N PHE A 344 6.99 8.93 -13.19
CA PHE A 344 8.37 8.60 -12.83
C PHE A 344 9.33 8.73 -14.02
N LEU A 345 8.89 8.38 -15.23
CA LEU A 345 9.70 8.51 -16.45
C LEU A 345 9.98 9.97 -16.81
N SER A 346 9.12 10.90 -16.41
CA SER A 346 9.29 12.33 -16.67
C SER A 346 10.35 12.98 -15.78
N GLU A 347 10.77 12.30 -14.72
CA GLU A 347 11.66 12.85 -13.71
C GLU A 347 13.12 12.40 -13.93
N GLU A 348 13.97 13.35 -14.30
CA GLU A 348 15.39 13.11 -14.60
C GLU A 348 16.14 12.49 -13.41
N LYS A 349 15.81 12.89 -12.18
CA LYS A 349 16.42 12.33 -10.96
C LYS A 349 16.22 10.81 -10.87
N TRP A 350 14.98 10.35 -11.05
CA TRP A 350 14.65 8.92 -10.95
C TRP A 350 15.23 8.13 -12.11
N MET A 351 15.20 8.69 -13.31
CA MET A 351 15.75 8.04 -14.52
C MET A 351 17.27 7.91 -14.48
N SER A 352 17.96 8.92 -13.92
CA SER A 352 19.41 8.88 -13.71
C SER A 352 19.85 7.74 -12.78
N HIS A 353 19.08 7.46 -11.72
CA HIS A 353 19.39 6.37 -10.79
C HIS A 353 19.36 4.97 -11.45
N VAL A 354 18.50 4.79 -12.45
CA VAL A 354 18.34 3.50 -13.16
C VAL A 354 19.06 3.44 -14.51
N GLY A 355 19.73 4.53 -14.90
CA GLY A 355 20.50 4.63 -16.16
C GLY A 355 19.63 4.70 -17.41
N LEU A 356 18.49 5.41 -17.33
CA LEU A 356 17.56 5.59 -18.44
C LEU A 356 17.39 7.08 -18.80
N SER A 357 16.99 7.37 -20.03
CA SER A 357 16.52 8.71 -20.43
C SER A 357 15.08 8.96 -19.97
N THR A 358 14.64 10.21 -19.92
CA THR A 358 13.24 10.57 -19.61
C THR A 358 12.28 10.26 -20.76
N GLY A 359 10.99 10.11 -20.43
CA GLY A 359 9.88 9.88 -21.37
C GLY A 359 9.77 8.46 -21.93
N PHE A 360 8.67 8.11 -22.59
CA PHE A 360 8.45 6.80 -23.20
C PHE A 360 9.20 6.51 -24.53
N PRO A 361 9.47 7.50 -25.42
CA PRO A 361 10.06 7.21 -26.72
C PRO A 361 11.36 6.40 -26.64
N ASN A 362 11.52 5.46 -27.56
CA ASN A 362 12.66 4.52 -27.68
C ASN A 362 12.80 3.48 -26.55
N LYS A 363 11.92 3.47 -25.55
CA LYS A 363 11.90 2.41 -24.53
C LYS A 363 11.21 1.16 -25.02
N THR A 364 11.65 0.02 -24.52
CA THR A 364 11.07 -1.31 -24.75
C THR A 364 10.38 -1.81 -23.51
N PHE A 365 9.29 -2.54 -23.67
CA PHE A 365 8.58 -3.12 -22.54
C PHE A 365 8.02 -4.52 -22.81
N ILE A 366 7.88 -5.29 -21.73
CA ILE A 366 7.26 -6.61 -21.71
C ILE A 366 6.09 -6.58 -20.72
N VAL A 367 4.93 -7.08 -21.13
CA VAL A 367 3.73 -7.18 -20.27
C VAL A 367 3.44 -8.63 -19.95
N GLN A 368 3.27 -8.95 -18.66
CA GLN A 368 2.76 -10.24 -18.23
C GLN A 368 1.28 -10.14 -17.85
N GLY A 369 0.44 -10.92 -18.53
CA GLY A 369 -1.01 -10.88 -18.42
C GLY A 369 -1.64 -9.89 -19.38
N PHE A 370 -2.32 -10.38 -20.40
CA PHE A 370 -3.05 -9.62 -21.43
C PHE A 370 -4.55 -9.48 -21.11
N GLY A 371 -4.89 -9.50 -19.82
CA GLY A 371 -6.21 -9.16 -19.30
C GLY A 371 -6.52 -7.66 -19.38
N ASN A 372 -7.54 -7.20 -18.64
CA ASN A 372 -7.92 -5.78 -18.62
C ASN A 372 -6.75 -4.84 -18.34
N VAL A 373 -5.94 -5.15 -17.32
CA VAL A 373 -4.86 -4.28 -16.87
C VAL A 373 -3.74 -4.19 -17.92
N GLY A 374 -3.12 -5.33 -18.24
CA GLY A 374 -1.96 -5.36 -19.14
C GLY A 374 -2.27 -4.94 -20.56
N ARG A 375 -3.43 -5.29 -21.13
CA ARG A 375 -3.77 -4.90 -22.52
C ARG A 375 -3.94 -3.39 -22.67
N PHE A 376 -4.57 -2.72 -21.71
CA PHE A 376 -4.74 -1.27 -21.77
C PHE A 376 -3.42 -0.55 -21.48
N ALA A 377 -2.61 -1.04 -20.52
CA ALA A 377 -1.27 -0.52 -20.30
C ALA A 377 -0.41 -0.61 -21.58
N ALA A 378 -0.41 -1.77 -22.26
CA ALA A 378 0.31 -1.95 -23.52
C ALA A 378 -0.13 -0.93 -24.59
N VAL A 379 -1.43 -0.72 -24.76
CA VAL A 379 -1.96 0.28 -25.71
C VAL A 379 -1.47 1.69 -25.38
N TYR A 380 -1.55 2.11 -24.11
CA TYR A 380 -1.15 3.46 -23.71
C TYR A 380 0.36 3.68 -23.81
N PHE A 381 1.18 2.70 -23.42
CA PHE A 381 2.64 2.79 -23.51
C PHE A 381 3.07 2.90 -24.99
N THR A 382 2.45 2.11 -25.87
CA THR A 382 2.71 2.19 -27.32
C THR A 382 2.25 3.51 -27.93
N LYS A 383 1.11 4.06 -27.51
CA LYS A 383 0.66 5.40 -27.94
C LYS A 383 1.59 6.52 -27.48
N ALA A 384 2.26 6.35 -26.34
CA ALA A 384 3.28 7.27 -25.84
C ALA A 384 4.67 7.09 -26.49
N GLY A 385 4.83 6.11 -27.38
CA GLY A 385 6.05 5.90 -28.16
C GLY A 385 6.98 4.78 -27.68
N ALA A 386 6.59 3.99 -26.68
CA ALA A 386 7.35 2.81 -26.26
C ALA A 386 7.01 1.57 -27.11
N LYS A 387 7.97 0.68 -27.28
CA LYS A 387 7.84 -0.54 -28.08
C LYS A 387 7.47 -1.73 -27.20
N CYS A 388 6.31 -2.33 -27.42
CA CYS A 388 5.93 -3.60 -26.79
C CYS A 388 6.72 -4.72 -27.46
N ILE A 389 7.71 -5.31 -26.80
CA ILE A 389 8.53 -6.38 -27.40
C ILE A 389 8.12 -7.78 -26.94
N GLY A 390 7.26 -7.88 -25.90
CA GLY A 390 6.84 -9.16 -25.38
C GLY A 390 5.51 -9.13 -24.63
N VAL A 391 4.73 -10.20 -24.78
CA VAL A 391 3.49 -10.45 -24.04
C VAL A 391 3.51 -11.85 -23.46
N ILE A 392 3.41 -11.98 -22.14
CA ILE A 392 3.39 -13.27 -21.44
C ILE A 392 1.96 -13.59 -21.05
N GLU A 393 1.43 -14.71 -21.53
CA GLU A 393 0.14 -15.27 -21.13
C GLU A 393 0.30 -16.69 -20.59
N ARG A 394 -0.75 -17.22 -19.95
CA ARG A 394 -0.69 -18.57 -19.33
C ARG A 394 -0.35 -19.69 -20.32
N GLU A 395 -0.82 -19.55 -21.56
CA GLU A 395 -0.70 -20.59 -22.60
C GLU A 395 0.56 -20.44 -23.44
N VAL A 396 1.06 -19.21 -23.60
CA VAL A 396 2.14 -18.87 -24.52
C VAL A 396 2.74 -17.52 -24.17
N SER A 397 4.02 -17.34 -24.49
CA SER A 397 4.67 -16.03 -24.50
C SER A 397 4.94 -15.62 -25.94
N LEU A 398 4.59 -14.41 -26.31
CA LEU A 398 4.84 -13.82 -27.62
C LEU A 398 6.02 -12.87 -27.55
N TYR A 399 6.92 -12.92 -28.52
CA TYR A 399 8.08 -12.05 -28.61
C TYR A 399 8.24 -11.46 -30.02
N ASN A 400 8.55 -10.18 -30.09
CA ASN A 400 8.92 -9.50 -31.33
C ASN A 400 9.80 -8.29 -31.01
N GLU A 401 11.10 -8.37 -31.33
CA GLU A 401 12.07 -7.27 -31.13
C GLU A 401 11.70 -5.99 -31.89
N ASN A 402 10.98 -6.12 -33.01
CA ASN A 402 10.52 -5.00 -33.84
C ASN A 402 9.24 -4.35 -33.29
N GLY A 403 8.53 -5.06 -32.41
CA GLY A 403 7.38 -4.56 -31.68
C GLY A 403 6.08 -5.26 -32.05
N ILE A 404 5.29 -5.56 -31.03
CA ILE A 404 3.95 -6.14 -31.09
C ILE A 404 2.93 -5.00 -31.08
N ASN A 405 2.04 -4.91 -32.06
CA ASN A 405 0.95 -3.94 -32.05
C ASN A 405 -0.16 -4.38 -31.08
N PRO A 406 -0.36 -3.68 -29.93
CA PRO A 406 -1.33 -4.12 -28.93
C PRO A 406 -2.78 -4.02 -29.41
N GLU A 407 -3.12 -3.05 -30.26
CA GLU A 407 -4.48 -2.92 -30.80
C GLU A 407 -4.82 -4.06 -31.77
N ALA A 408 -3.85 -4.49 -32.58
CA ALA A 408 -3.99 -5.67 -33.44
C ALA A 408 -4.13 -6.96 -32.62
N LEU A 409 -3.30 -7.12 -31.57
CA LEU A 409 -3.37 -8.26 -30.67
C LEU A 409 -4.68 -8.31 -29.89
N ILE A 410 -5.24 -7.16 -29.47
CA ILE A 410 -6.57 -7.08 -28.84
C ILE A 410 -7.66 -7.57 -29.80
N LYS A 411 -7.63 -7.15 -31.07
CA LYS A 411 -8.58 -7.62 -32.09
C LYS A 411 -8.50 -9.14 -32.27
N TYR A 412 -7.27 -9.68 -32.35
CA TYR A 412 -7.04 -11.12 -32.44
C TYR A 412 -7.58 -11.86 -31.20
N PHE A 413 -7.20 -11.42 -30.00
CA PHE A 413 -7.61 -12.00 -28.73
C PHE A 413 -9.13 -11.97 -28.54
N ASN A 414 -9.80 -10.88 -28.93
CA ASN A 414 -11.26 -10.79 -28.83
C ASN A 414 -11.98 -11.84 -29.68
N ASN A 415 -11.41 -12.20 -30.83
CA ASN A 415 -11.95 -13.17 -31.77
C ASN A 415 -11.59 -14.62 -31.39
N LYS A 416 -10.32 -14.87 -31.06
CA LYS A 416 -9.79 -16.22 -30.83
C LYS A 416 -9.79 -16.66 -29.37
N LYS A 417 -9.95 -15.72 -28.43
CA LYS A 417 -9.87 -15.92 -26.97
C LYS A 417 -8.52 -16.46 -26.47
N THR A 418 -7.49 -16.38 -27.29
CA THR A 418 -6.10 -16.71 -26.97
C THR A 418 -5.19 -15.73 -27.72
N VAL A 419 -3.96 -15.57 -27.26
CA VAL A 419 -2.91 -14.84 -27.99
C VAL A 419 -2.06 -15.78 -28.86
N LYS A 420 -2.22 -17.10 -28.72
CA LYS A 420 -1.48 -18.11 -29.48
C LYS A 420 -1.77 -18.01 -30.98
N GLY A 421 -0.72 -18.14 -31.80
CA GLY A 421 -0.81 -18.06 -33.26
C GLY A 421 -1.09 -16.66 -33.81
N PHE A 422 -0.76 -15.60 -33.07
CA PHE A 422 -0.87 -14.23 -33.57
C PHE A 422 0.27 -13.91 -34.56
N ASP A 423 -0.05 -13.67 -35.83
CA ASP A 423 0.94 -13.45 -36.91
C ASP A 423 1.91 -12.28 -36.68
N GLY A 424 1.60 -11.35 -35.77
CA GLY A 424 2.44 -10.19 -35.49
C GLY A 424 3.57 -10.43 -34.48
N ALA A 425 3.75 -11.65 -33.98
CA ALA A 425 4.81 -12.02 -33.05
C ALA A 425 5.09 -13.53 -33.07
N ASP A 426 6.31 -13.92 -32.75
CA ASP A 426 6.68 -15.33 -32.66
C ASP A 426 6.40 -15.89 -31.26
N GLU A 427 6.07 -17.19 -31.18
CA GLU A 427 6.02 -17.90 -29.91
C GLU A 427 7.45 -18.00 -29.33
N TYR A 428 7.64 -17.51 -28.12
CA TYR A 428 8.93 -17.45 -27.46
C TYR A 428 9.33 -18.81 -26.90
N ASN A 429 10.53 -19.29 -27.28
CA ASN A 429 11.03 -20.62 -26.94
C ASN A 429 12.17 -20.62 -25.89
N GLY A 430 12.54 -19.46 -25.34
CA GLY A 430 13.56 -19.36 -24.29
C GLY A 430 13.06 -19.81 -22.91
N GLU A 431 13.89 -19.65 -21.87
CA GLU A 431 13.56 -20.12 -20.51
C GLU A 431 12.29 -19.45 -19.96
N ASN A 432 12.27 -18.12 -19.94
CA ASN A 432 11.10 -17.33 -19.57
C ASN A 432 11.26 -15.92 -20.12
N LEU A 433 10.26 -15.43 -20.85
CA LEU A 433 10.28 -14.12 -21.47
C LEU A 433 10.46 -12.97 -20.45
N MET A 434 10.14 -13.17 -19.17
CA MET A 434 10.40 -12.16 -18.13
C MET A 434 11.89 -11.86 -17.91
N TYR A 435 12.80 -12.76 -18.34
CA TYR A 435 14.24 -12.58 -18.23
C TYR A 435 14.85 -11.84 -19.41
N GLU A 436 14.09 -11.64 -20.48
CA GLU A 436 14.56 -10.92 -21.64
C GLU A 436 14.81 -9.45 -21.34
N LYS A 437 15.80 -8.89 -22.04
CA LYS A 437 16.18 -7.49 -21.86
C LYS A 437 15.05 -6.57 -22.35
N CYS A 438 14.54 -5.74 -21.45
CA CYS A 438 13.62 -4.64 -21.74
C CYS A 438 13.91 -3.47 -20.79
N ASP A 439 13.34 -2.30 -21.04
CA ASP A 439 13.46 -1.17 -20.10
C ASP A 439 12.43 -1.27 -18.98
N ILE A 440 11.20 -1.68 -19.33
CA ILE A 440 10.05 -1.74 -18.41
C ILE A 440 9.42 -3.14 -18.43
N PHE A 441 9.31 -3.79 -17.28
CA PHE A 441 8.54 -5.02 -17.12
C PHE A 441 7.25 -4.76 -16.34
N VAL A 442 6.12 -5.19 -16.87
CA VAL A 442 4.78 -4.93 -16.32
C VAL A 442 4.13 -6.24 -15.88
N PRO A 443 4.29 -6.68 -14.61
CA PRO A 443 3.55 -7.82 -14.09
C PRO A 443 2.09 -7.44 -13.78
N ALA A 444 1.16 -7.93 -14.60
CA ALA A 444 -0.27 -7.58 -14.58
C ALA A 444 -1.22 -8.80 -14.57
N ALA A 445 -0.74 -9.97 -14.11
CA ALA A 445 -1.51 -11.22 -14.09
C ALA A 445 -2.06 -11.61 -12.70
N ALA A 446 -1.18 -11.90 -11.73
CA ALA A 446 -1.55 -12.37 -10.39
C ALA A 446 -0.50 -11.94 -9.35
N GLU A 447 -0.76 -12.20 -8.07
CA GLU A 447 0.16 -11.99 -6.96
C GLU A 447 1.34 -12.97 -6.97
N LYS A 448 2.46 -12.57 -6.34
CA LYS A 448 3.66 -13.39 -6.06
C LYS A 448 4.25 -14.11 -7.28
N LEU A 449 4.13 -13.51 -8.46
CA LEU A 449 4.67 -14.02 -9.71
C LEU A 449 6.18 -13.78 -9.86
N VAL A 450 6.68 -12.71 -9.24
CA VAL A 450 8.10 -12.35 -9.28
C VAL A 450 8.71 -12.65 -7.93
N LYS A 451 9.43 -13.77 -7.85
CA LYS A 451 10.08 -14.25 -6.63
C LYS A 451 11.56 -13.91 -6.62
N GLY A 452 12.27 -14.19 -5.53
CA GLY A 452 13.67 -13.83 -5.37
C GLY A 452 14.58 -14.43 -6.45
N LYS A 453 14.30 -15.68 -6.85
CA LYS A 453 15.01 -16.35 -7.95
C LYS A 453 14.81 -15.66 -9.31
N ASP A 454 13.63 -15.12 -9.56
CA ASP A 454 13.26 -14.47 -10.81
C ASP A 454 13.88 -13.07 -10.89
N ALA A 455 13.84 -12.32 -9.79
CA ALA A 455 14.41 -10.97 -9.66
C ALA A 455 15.92 -10.92 -9.98
N LYS A 456 16.66 -12.00 -9.68
CA LYS A 456 18.08 -12.12 -10.03
C LYS A 456 18.29 -12.11 -11.55
N LYS A 457 17.41 -12.77 -12.30
CA LYS A 457 17.51 -12.94 -13.75
C LYS A 457 16.85 -11.82 -14.55
N ILE A 458 15.83 -11.15 -14.03
CA ILE A 458 15.14 -10.04 -14.71
C ILE A 458 16.14 -8.91 -15.01
N GLN A 459 16.15 -8.47 -16.27
CA GLN A 459 17.06 -7.44 -16.78
C GLN A 459 16.43 -6.04 -16.89
N ALA A 460 15.12 -5.93 -16.63
CA ALA A 460 14.39 -4.67 -16.66
C ALA A 460 14.94 -3.64 -15.68
N LYS A 461 14.88 -2.36 -16.06
CA LYS A 461 15.29 -1.23 -15.22
C LYS A 461 14.14 -0.66 -14.40
N ILE A 462 12.91 -0.87 -14.86
CA ILE A 462 11.69 -0.48 -14.16
C ILE A 462 10.77 -1.70 -14.05
N ILE A 463 10.29 -1.98 -12.84
CA ILE A 463 9.21 -2.93 -12.59
C ILE A 463 7.94 -2.14 -12.29
N ALA A 464 6.96 -2.26 -13.17
CA ALA A 464 5.71 -1.54 -13.14
C ALA A 464 4.58 -2.48 -12.68
N GLU A 465 4.34 -2.54 -11.37
CA GLU A 465 3.40 -3.50 -10.78
C GLU A 465 1.94 -3.19 -11.11
N GLY A 466 1.39 -3.87 -12.12
CA GLY A 466 -0.01 -3.73 -12.52
C GLY A 466 -0.97 -4.61 -11.73
N ALA A 467 -0.51 -5.79 -11.29
CA ALA A 467 -1.26 -6.67 -10.39
C ALA A 467 -1.09 -6.23 -8.93
N ASN A 468 -1.88 -6.80 -8.01
CA ASN A 468 -1.68 -6.59 -6.56
C ASN A 468 -0.61 -7.55 -6.04
N GLY A 469 0.43 -7.01 -5.39
CA GLY A 469 1.62 -7.69 -4.87
C GLY A 469 2.23 -8.74 -5.81
N PRO A 470 2.57 -8.41 -7.06
CA PRO A 470 3.20 -9.36 -7.97
C PRO A 470 4.63 -9.71 -7.54
N CYS A 471 5.35 -8.79 -6.88
CA CYS A 471 6.70 -9.04 -6.37
C CYS A 471 6.67 -9.41 -4.89
N THR A 472 7.49 -10.39 -4.52
CA THR A 472 7.73 -10.77 -3.12
C THR A 472 8.69 -9.80 -2.43
N PRO A 473 8.74 -9.74 -1.08
CA PRO A 473 9.68 -8.87 -0.38
C PRO A 473 11.15 -9.22 -0.63
N GLU A 474 11.45 -10.51 -0.90
CA GLU A 474 12.79 -10.93 -1.35
C GLU A 474 13.13 -10.34 -2.73
N ALA A 475 12.18 -10.37 -3.67
CA ALA A 475 12.37 -9.77 -5.00
C ALA A 475 12.61 -8.25 -4.90
N ASP A 476 11.83 -7.53 -4.08
CA ASP A 476 12.03 -6.10 -3.84
C ASP A 476 13.46 -5.79 -3.36
N LYS A 477 13.97 -6.57 -2.40
CA LYS A 477 15.34 -6.39 -1.89
C LYS A 477 16.38 -6.55 -2.99
N ILE A 478 16.24 -7.57 -3.84
CA ILE A 478 17.15 -7.83 -4.95
C ILE A 478 17.05 -6.71 -6.00
N PHE A 479 15.86 -6.20 -6.28
CA PHE A 479 15.70 -5.07 -7.20
C PHE A 479 16.36 -3.79 -6.69
N LEU A 480 16.25 -3.49 -5.39
CA LEU A 480 16.95 -2.37 -4.77
C LEU A 480 18.48 -2.51 -4.89
N GLU A 481 19.02 -3.69 -4.59
CA GLU A 481 20.46 -3.98 -4.75
C GLU A 481 20.94 -3.84 -6.20
N LYS A 482 20.06 -4.08 -7.18
CA LYS A 482 20.34 -3.96 -8.62
C LYS A 482 20.09 -2.57 -9.20
N ASN A 483 19.72 -1.58 -8.38
CA ASN A 483 19.26 -0.26 -8.83
C ASN A 483 18.13 -0.34 -9.86
N VAL A 484 17.13 -1.18 -9.60
CA VAL A 484 15.91 -1.30 -10.39
C VAL A 484 14.80 -0.53 -9.69
N LEU A 485 14.10 0.34 -10.43
CA LEU A 485 12.98 1.11 -9.90
C LEU A 485 11.71 0.25 -9.87
N VAL A 486 11.22 -0.09 -8.70
CA VAL A 486 9.92 -0.75 -8.52
C VAL A 486 8.86 0.30 -8.24
N ILE A 487 7.94 0.51 -9.19
CA ILE A 487 6.77 1.37 -8.99
C ILE A 487 5.66 0.49 -8.40
N PRO A 488 5.28 0.69 -7.12
CA PRO A 488 4.53 -0.29 -6.34
C PRO A 488 3.05 -0.35 -6.72
N ASP A 489 2.49 -1.55 -6.59
CA ASP A 489 1.07 -1.86 -6.76
C ASP A 489 0.14 -0.94 -5.95
N LEU A 490 0.55 -0.57 -4.74
CA LEU A 490 -0.18 0.31 -3.82
C LEU A 490 -0.58 1.64 -4.48
N TYR A 491 0.29 2.16 -5.35
CA TYR A 491 0.07 3.36 -6.13
C TYR A 491 -0.50 3.03 -7.51
N MET A 492 0.18 2.17 -8.26
CA MET A 492 -0.12 1.84 -9.67
C MET A 492 -1.55 1.36 -9.91
N SER A 493 -2.03 0.46 -9.05
CA SER A 493 -3.39 -0.09 -9.16
C SER A 493 -4.48 0.86 -8.63
N GLY A 494 -4.08 2.02 -8.11
CA GLY A 494 -4.94 3.06 -7.55
C GLY A 494 -5.98 3.61 -8.51
N GLY A 495 -5.70 3.63 -9.82
CA GLY A 495 -6.62 4.19 -10.82
C GLY A 495 -8.00 3.50 -10.83
N GLY A 496 -8.06 2.21 -10.50
CA GLY A 496 -9.34 1.49 -10.39
C GLY A 496 -10.21 1.97 -9.22
N VAL A 497 -9.60 2.30 -8.08
CA VAL A 497 -10.33 2.83 -6.91
C VAL A 497 -10.66 4.31 -7.09
N THR A 498 -9.78 5.10 -7.71
CA THR A 498 -10.02 6.50 -8.05
C THR A 498 -11.23 6.66 -8.98
N VAL A 499 -11.32 5.88 -10.06
CA VAL A 499 -12.49 5.96 -10.95
C VAL A 499 -13.75 5.35 -10.30
N SER A 500 -13.59 4.39 -9.39
CA SER A 500 -14.72 3.93 -8.55
C SER A 500 -15.23 5.03 -7.63
N TYR A 501 -14.34 5.89 -7.10
CA TYR A 501 -14.72 7.06 -6.33
C TYR A 501 -15.50 8.06 -7.19
N PHE A 502 -15.07 8.32 -8.43
CA PHE A 502 -15.84 9.16 -9.35
C PHE A 502 -17.21 8.59 -9.70
N GLU A 503 -17.33 7.26 -9.86
CA GLU A 503 -18.63 6.60 -10.02
C GLU A 503 -19.53 6.83 -8.81
N TRP A 504 -18.98 6.70 -7.60
CA TRP A 504 -19.71 6.95 -6.37
C TRP A 504 -20.17 8.41 -6.26
N ILE A 505 -19.28 9.39 -6.54
CA ILE A 505 -19.63 10.82 -6.60
C ILE A 505 -20.78 11.04 -7.59
N LYS A 506 -20.64 10.53 -8.83
CA LYS A 506 -21.68 10.65 -9.86
C LYS A 506 -23.05 10.18 -9.36
N ASN A 507 -23.07 9.06 -8.63
CA ASN A 507 -24.32 8.49 -8.12
C ASN A 507 -24.93 9.28 -6.97
N ILE A 508 -24.12 9.82 -6.05
CA ILE A 508 -24.64 10.67 -4.96
C ILE A 508 -24.99 12.09 -5.43
N SER A 509 -24.37 12.57 -6.51
CA SER A 509 -24.66 13.88 -7.11
C SER A 509 -25.88 13.88 -8.01
N HIS A 510 -26.37 12.71 -8.43
CA HIS A 510 -27.54 12.54 -9.32
C HIS A 510 -27.44 13.29 -10.66
N VAL A 511 -26.22 13.67 -11.08
CA VAL A 511 -25.95 14.45 -12.28
C VAL A 511 -24.78 13.83 -13.04
N SER A 512 -24.90 13.74 -14.37
CA SER A 512 -23.79 13.33 -15.23
C SER A 512 -22.75 14.45 -15.30
N PHE A 513 -21.46 14.12 -15.20
CA PHE A 513 -20.40 15.11 -15.25
C PHE A 513 -20.52 16.00 -16.50
N GLY A 514 -20.37 17.30 -16.29
CA GLY A 514 -20.42 18.33 -17.32
C GLY A 514 -21.82 18.72 -17.84
N ARG A 515 -22.87 17.94 -17.54
CA ARG A 515 -24.24 18.19 -18.04
C ARG A 515 -24.75 19.62 -17.80
N LEU A 516 -24.38 20.25 -16.68
CA LEU A 516 -24.84 21.59 -16.31
C LEU A 516 -24.04 22.73 -16.97
N HIS A 517 -22.82 22.47 -17.44
CA HIS A 517 -21.88 23.52 -17.86
C HIS A 517 -21.53 23.51 -19.34
N PHE A 518 -21.78 22.42 -20.07
CA PHE A 518 -21.38 22.24 -21.47
C PHE A 518 -21.71 23.39 -22.42
N LYS A 519 -22.95 23.86 -22.41
CA LYS A 519 -23.35 24.96 -23.29
C LYS A 519 -22.71 26.28 -22.86
N TYR A 520 -22.71 26.53 -21.55
CA TYR A 520 -22.16 27.76 -20.98
C TYR A 520 -20.64 27.89 -21.21
N GLU A 521 -19.86 26.84 -20.96
CA GLU A 521 -18.41 26.83 -21.20
C GLU A 521 -18.07 27.00 -22.68
N ARG A 522 -18.83 26.34 -23.57
CA ARG A 522 -18.65 26.52 -25.02
C ARG A 522 -18.90 27.97 -25.43
N GLU A 523 -20.03 28.54 -25.05
CA GLU A 523 -20.39 29.93 -25.37
C GLU A 523 -19.37 30.90 -24.76
N SER A 524 -18.99 30.71 -23.49
CA SER A 524 -17.98 31.53 -22.81
C SER A 524 -16.63 31.50 -23.53
N ASN A 525 -16.16 30.34 -23.96
CA ASN A 525 -14.91 30.22 -24.72
C ASN A 525 -14.99 30.93 -26.08
N TYR A 526 -16.09 30.81 -26.82
CA TYR A 526 -16.25 31.57 -28.07
C TYR A 526 -16.35 33.08 -27.82
N HIS A 527 -17.03 33.52 -26.75
CA HIS A 527 -17.05 34.93 -26.36
C HIS A 527 -15.67 35.45 -25.97
N LEU A 528 -14.83 34.61 -25.34
CA LEU A 528 -13.44 34.95 -25.02
C LEU A 528 -12.63 35.14 -26.32
N LEU A 529 -12.73 34.20 -27.26
CA LEU A 529 -12.05 34.32 -28.56
C LEU A 529 -12.52 35.55 -29.35
N ASP A 530 -13.82 35.83 -29.33
CA ASP A 530 -14.41 37.03 -29.95
C ASP A 530 -13.96 38.32 -29.27
N SER A 531 -13.85 38.34 -27.93
CA SER A 531 -13.33 39.50 -27.19
C SER A 531 -11.88 39.84 -27.56
N VAL A 532 -11.04 38.81 -27.74
CA VAL A 532 -9.65 38.99 -28.21
C VAL A 532 -9.65 39.47 -29.65
N GLU A 533 -10.50 38.91 -30.52
CA GLU A 533 -10.62 39.36 -31.91
C GLU A 533 -11.03 40.84 -31.99
N GLN A 534 -12.09 41.23 -31.27
CA GLN A 534 -12.58 42.61 -31.21
C GLN A 534 -11.51 43.58 -30.68
N SER A 535 -10.76 43.20 -29.65
CA SER A 535 -9.69 44.03 -29.09
C SER A 535 -8.52 44.26 -30.05
N LEU A 536 -8.34 43.37 -31.03
CA LEU A 536 -7.26 43.45 -32.02
C LEU A 536 -7.70 44.07 -33.35
N LYS A 537 -9.00 44.12 -33.65
CA LYS A 537 -9.54 44.64 -34.92
C LYS A 537 -9.07 46.06 -35.24
N ASP A 538 -8.99 46.92 -34.25
CA ASP A 538 -8.56 48.32 -34.44
C ASP A 538 -7.05 48.45 -34.73
N LYS A 539 -6.26 47.40 -34.46
CA LYS A 539 -4.80 47.40 -34.61
C LYS A 539 -4.30 46.50 -35.74
N ILE A 540 -5.06 45.48 -36.11
CA ILE A 540 -4.68 44.47 -37.09
C ILE A 540 -5.88 44.22 -38.00
N ASP A 541 -5.79 44.74 -39.22
CA ASP A 541 -6.86 44.61 -40.20
C ASP A 541 -7.04 43.14 -40.63
N GLY A 542 -8.29 42.67 -40.68
CA GLY A 542 -8.62 41.29 -41.04
C GLY A 542 -8.27 40.19 -40.02
N VAL A 543 -7.90 40.53 -38.78
CA VAL A 543 -7.60 39.54 -37.72
C VAL A 543 -8.82 38.63 -37.47
N LYS A 544 -8.59 37.31 -37.50
CA LYS A 544 -9.58 36.30 -37.11
C LYS A 544 -9.00 35.37 -36.07
N ILE A 545 -9.64 35.30 -34.91
CA ILE A 545 -9.22 34.40 -33.84
C ILE A 545 -10.08 33.15 -33.92
N LYS A 546 -9.43 32.01 -34.14
CA LYS A 546 -10.09 30.70 -34.22
C LYS A 546 -9.45 29.72 -33.26
N PRO A 547 -10.23 28.78 -32.72
CA PRO A 547 -9.69 27.66 -31.96
C PRO A 547 -8.82 26.78 -32.87
N THR A 548 -7.74 26.23 -32.33
CA THR A 548 -6.96 25.19 -33.00
C THR A 548 -7.74 23.87 -33.02
N ASP A 549 -7.40 22.91 -33.88
CA ASP A 549 -8.07 21.59 -33.90
C ASP A 549 -8.00 20.85 -32.55
N ALA A 550 -6.94 21.09 -31.77
CA ALA A 550 -6.80 20.57 -30.41
C ALA A 550 -7.76 21.25 -29.44
N PHE A 551 -7.90 22.58 -29.55
CA PHE A 551 -8.81 23.34 -28.71
C PHE A 551 -10.28 23.16 -29.11
N GLU A 552 -10.62 23.08 -30.40
CA GLU A 552 -11.98 22.83 -30.91
C GLU A 552 -12.56 21.50 -30.37
N ARG A 553 -11.71 20.47 -30.27
CA ARG A 553 -12.09 19.19 -29.63
C ARG A 553 -12.39 19.31 -28.13
N ARG A 554 -11.90 20.35 -27.46
CA ARG A 554 -12.11 20.63 -26.03
C ARG A 554 -13.13 21.75 -25.78
N ILE A 555 -13.33 22.65 -26.73
CA ILE A 555 -14.34 23.72 -26.72
C ILE A 555 -15.74 23.11 -26.79
N SER A 556 -15.83 21.99 -27.49
CA SER A 556 -16.92 21.04 -27.41
C SER A 556 -16.84 20.34 -26.05
N ALA A 557 -17.54 20.88 -25.05
CA ALA A 557 -18.00 20.19 -23.83
C ALA A 557 -17.28 18.88 -23.48
N ALA A 558 -16.33 18.93 -22.53
CA ALA A 558 -15.58 17.75 -22.09
C ALA A 558 -16.53 16.60 -21.71
N THR A 559 -16.49 15.49 -22.43
CA THR A 559 -17.42 14.38 -22.16
C THR A 559 -17.20 13.82 -20.75
N GLU A 560 -18.16 13.06 -20.22
CA GLU A 560 -17.98 12.36 -18.94
C GLU A 560 -16.66 11.57 -18.91
N ARG A 561 -16.30 10.95 -20.03
CA ARG A 561 -15.05 10.22 -20.19
C ARG A 561 -13.83 11.13 -20.11
N ASP A 562 -13.88 12.31 -20.73
CA ASP A 562 -12.76 13.27 -20.71
C ASP A 562 -12.52 13.79 -19.30
N ILE A 563 -13.59 14.14 -18.58
CA ILE A 563 -13.53 14.60 -17.19
C ILE A 563 -12.96 13.50 -16.28
N VAL A 564 -13.43 12.26 -16.43
CA VAL A 564 -12.91 11.12 -15.65
C VAL A 564 -11.43 10.87 -15.95
N ASN A 565 -11.03 10.93 -17.22
CA ASN A 565 -9.65 10.70 -17.63
C ASN A 565 -8.70 11.77 -17.10
N SER A 566 -9.05 13.06 -17.22
CA SER A 566 -8.22 14.16 -16.69
C SER A 566 -8.17 14.16 -15.17
N SER A 567 -9.28 13.87 -14.50
CA SER A 567 -9.33 13.77 -13.03
C SER A 567 -8.49 12.61 -12.52
N LEU A 568 -8.50 11.48 -13.24
CA LEU A 568 -7.66 10.33 -12.93
C LEU A 568 -6.18 10.70 -13.05
N ASP A 569 -5.79 11.33 -14.15
CA ASP A 569 -4.41 11.79 -14.41
C ASP A 569 -3.90 12.67 -13.26
N SER A 570 -4.62 13.75 -12.96
CA SER A 570 -4.28 14.67 -11.87
C SER A 570 -4.19 13.99 -10.50
N SER A 571 -5.06 13.00 -10.23
CA SER A 571 -5.02 12.24 -8.98
C SER A 571 -3.76 11.35 -8.89
N MET A 572 -3.39 10.70 -9.99
CA MET A 572 -2.19 9.87 -10.08
C MET A 572 -0.92 10.71 -9.98
N GLU A 573 -0.86 11.84 -10.69
CA GLU A 573 0.24 12.80 -10.65
C GLU A 573 0.47 13.34 -9.23
N THR A 574 -0.58 13.82 -8.58
CA THR A 574 -0.49 14.32 -7.21
C THR A 574 0.07 13.26 -6.25
N ALA A 575 -0.41 12.01 -6.36
CA ALA A 575 0.09 10.94 -5.52
C ALA A 575 1.56 10.59 -5.84
N ALA A 576 1.97 10.55 -7.11
CA ALA A 576 3.37 10.32 -7.48
C ALA A 576 4.30 11.34 -6.83
N TYR A 577 4.04 12.64 -6.97
CA TYR A 577 4.90 13.67 -6.40
C TYR A 577 4.98 13.56 -4.88
N ARG A 578 3.87 13.27 -4.18
CA ARG A 578 3.89 13.06 -2.72
C ARG A 578 4.68 11.82 -2.30
N ILE A 579 4.64 10.75 -3.09
CA ILE A 579 5.46 9.55 -2.85
C ILE A 579 6.94 9.90 -3.06
N MET A 580 7.29 10.62 -4.11
CA MET A 580 8.66 11.06 -4.38
C MET A 580 9.19 12.00 -3.30
N GLU A 581 8.39 12.97 -2.86
CA GLU A 581 8.68 13.83 -1.71
C GLU A 581 8.91 13.01 -0.44
N THR A 582 8.09 11.98 -0.19
CA THR A 582 8.24 11.09 0.96
C THR A 582 9.51 10.25 0.87
N ALA A 583 9.84 9.74 -0.32
CA ALA A 583 11.08 9.01 -0.55
C ALA A 583 12.31 9.90 -0.28
N ASN A 584 12.27 11.17 -0.69
CA ASN A 584 13.32 12.14 -0.40
C ASN A 584 13.37 12.51 1.08
N LYS A 585 12.23 12.72 1.74
CA LYS A 585 12.13 13.09 3.17
C LYS A 585 12.77 12.06 4.10
N TYR A 586 12.68 10.77 3.75
CA TYR A 586 13.19 9.66 4.55
C TYR A 586 14.42 8.97 3.93
N ASP A 587 15.06 9.60 2.93
CA ASP A 587 16.26 9.08 2.24
C ASP A 587 16.11 7.63 1.73
N LEU A 588 14.94 7.29 1.19
CA LEU A 588 14.59 5.94 0.75
C LEU A 588 15.10 5.58 -0.65
N CYS A 589 15.60 6.56 -1.40
CA CYS A 589 16.05 6.39 -2.77
C CYS A 589 14.99 5.62 -3.60
N LEU A 590 15.36 4.51 -4.24
CA LEU A 590 14.50 3.69 -5.09
C LEU A 590 13.47 2.83 -4.35
N ASP A 591 13.40 2.84 -3.01
CA ASP A 591 12.37 2.11 -2.25
C ASP A 591 11.03 2.88 -2.23
N ILE A 592 10.44 2.99 -3.43
CA ILE A 592 9.17 3.70 -3.66
C ILE A 592 8.01 2.96 -2.99
N ARG A 593 8.08 1.63 -2.84
CA ARG A 593 7.07 0.89 -2.10
C ARG A 593 7.01 1.37 -0.66
N LEU A 594 8.16 1.43 0.02
CA LEU A 594 8.21 1.90 1.39
C LEU A 594 7.78 3.37 1.51
N ALA A 595 8.18 4.22 0.56
CA ALA A 595 7.73 5.61 0.52
C ALA A 595 6.20 5.73 0.38
N ALA A 596 5.58 4.91 -0.46
CA ALA A 596 4.14 4.88 -0.64
C ALA A 596 3.38 4.42 0.62
N TYR A 597 3.90 3.40 1.32
CA TYR A 597 3.36 3.00 2.62
C TYR A 597 3.56 4.09 3.68
N CYS A 598 4.73 4.74 3.74
CA CYS A 598 4.96 5.85 4.66
C CYS A 598 3.95 6.98 4.43
N TYR A 599 3.73 7.37 3.16
CA TYR A 599 2.75 8.40 2.82
C TYR A 599 1.32 8.01 3.22
N ALA A 600 0.91 6.77 2.98
CA ALA A 600 -0.41 6.26 3.36
C ALA A 600 -0.59 6.21 4.88
N VAL A 601 0.38 5.65 5.60
CA VAL A 601 0.38 5.52 7.06
C VAL A 601 0.34 6.89 7.73
N GLU A 602 1.09 7.89 7.23
CA GLU A 602 1.08 9.25 7.77
C GLU A 602 -0.33 9.85 7.82
N LYS A 603 -1.08 9.70 6.71
CA LYS A 603 -2.41 10.29 6.58
C LYS A 603 -3.44 9.63 7.50
N ILE A 604 -3.38 8.30 7.62
CA ILE A 604 -4.28 7.55 8.49
C ILE A 604 -3.94 7.88 9.96
N PHE A 605 -2.65 7.90 10.31
CA PHE A 605 -2.17 8.26 11.64
C PHE A 605 -2.70 9.63 12.05
N ARG A 606 -2.50 10.66 11.22
CA ARG A 606 -3.00 12.02 11.49
C ARG A 606 -4.50 12.06 11.71
N THR A 607 -5.27 11.29 10.93
CA THR A 607 -6.73 11.22 11.10
C THR A 607 -7.12 10.72 12.50
N TYR A 608 -6.48 9.65 12.99
CA TYR A 608 -6.73 9.14 14.35
C TYR A 608 -6.16 10.04 15.44
N GLU A 609 -4.99 10.63 15.19
CA GLU A 609 -4.33 11.54 16.11
C GLU A 609 -5.22 12.73 16.43
N GLU A 610 -5.77 13.38 15.39
CA GLU A 610 -6.60 14.58 15.48
C GLU A 610 -8.03 14.27 15.94
N ALA A 611 -8.61 13.14 15.53
CA ALA A 611 -9.97 12.76 15.90
C ALA A 611 -10.09 12.22 17.35
N GLY A 612 -8.98 11.77 17.94
CA GLY A 612 -9.00 10.97 19.17
C GLY A 612 -9.29 9.48 18.88
N LEU A 613 -8.77 8.59 19.75
CA LEU A 613 -8.84 7.14 19.54
C LEU A 613 -10.17 6.49 19.93
N ALA A 614 -10.97 7.15 20.76
CA ALA A 614 -12.38 6.91 21.09
C ALA A 614 -12.79 7.91 22.21
N PHE A 615 -14.10 8.07 22.42
CA PHE A 615 -14.66 8.72 23.62
C PHE A 615 -14.31 7.97 24.90
#